data_AF-A0A4U2Y8C4-F1
#
_entry.id   AF-A0A4U2Y8C4-F1
#
_cell.length_a   1.000
_cell.length_b   1.000
_cell.length_c   1.000
_cell.angle_alpha   90.00
_cell.angle_beta   90.00
_cell.angle_gamma   90.00
#
_symmetry.space_group_name_H-M   'P 1'
#
loop_
_entity.id
_entity.type
_entity.pdbx_description
1 polymer ?
#
loop_
_entity_poly.entity_id
_entity_poly.type
_entity_poly.pdbx_seq_one_letter_code
_entity_poly.pdbx_strand_id
1 'polypeptide(L)'
;MEEYIAKITFEEAKELAEQLAFQRLNNYRKGEHIKLLREDYLEAECCWFFFRNKEIEGPDDGFRLWDCAYSISKKGECGTVIDYSDYPEKLNEFIMQFSDRCKEKGY
;
A
#
# COMPACT_ATOMS: atom_id res chain seq x y z
N MET A 1 6.06 -10.76 25.02
CA MET A 1 5.57 -10.12 23.79
C MET A 1 4.32 -10.85 23.39
N GLU A 2 3.19 -10.16 23.29
CA GLU A 2 1.97 -10.77 22.74
C GLU A 2 2.19 -11.10 21.26
N GLU A 3 1.66 -12.25 20.85
CA GLU A 3 1.72 -12.72 19.47
C GLU A 3 0.83 -11.84 18.58
N TYR A 4 1.33 -11.48 17.39
CA TYR A 4 0.56 -10.69 16.44
C TYR A 4 -0.42 -11.59 15.69
N ILE A 5 -1.72 -11.45 15.96
CA ILE A 5 -2.76 -12.26 15.31
C ILE A 5 -3.34 -11.47 14.14
N ALA A 6 -3.10 -11.96 12.92
CA ALA A 6 -3.76 -11.46 11.72
C ALA A 6 -5.27 -11.72 11.79
N LYS A 7 -6.07 -10.74 11.38
CA LYS A 7 -7.54 -10.81 11.28
C LYS A 7 -8.05 -10.81 9.85
N ILE A 8 -7.22 -10.43 8.88
CA ILE A 8 -7.57 -10.45 7.47
C ILE A 8 -6.58 -11.29 6.67
N THR A 9 -7.06 -11.85 5.56
CA THR A 9 -6.24 -12.56 4.59
C THR A 9 -5.52 -11.60 3.64
N PHE A 10 -4.63 -12.15 2.83
CA PHE A 10 -3.98 -11.39 1.76
C PHE A 10 -5.00 -10.92 0.71
N GLU A 11 -5.98 -11.75 0.35
CA GLU A 11 -7.02 -11.42 -0.61
C GLU A 11 -7.87 -10.24 -0.12
N GLU A 12 -8.29 -10.27 1.15
CA GLU A 12 -9.01 -9.15 1.77
C GLU A 12 -8.15 -7.88 1.80
N ALA A 13 -6.86 -8.01 2.14
CA ALA A 13 -5.94 -6.87 2.12
C ALA A 13 -5.80 -6.26 0.71
N LYS A 14 -5.71 -7.11 -0.31
CA LYS A 14 -5.61 -6.70 -1.70
C LYS A 14 -6.89 -6.00 -2.17
N GLU A 15 -8.06 -6.50 -1.80
CA GLU A 15 -9.34 -5.85 -2.10
C GLU A 15 -9.44 -4.47 -1.46
N LEU A 16 -9.02 -4.33 -0.18
CA LEU A 16 -8.95 -3.04 0.50
C LEU A 16 -8.01 -2.06 -0.21
N ALA A 17 -6.83 -2.53 -0.61
CA ALA A 17 -5.88 -1.70 -1.36
C ALA A 17 -6.45 -1.26 -2.71
N GLU A 18 -7.10 -2.16 -3.46
CA GLU A 18 -7.75 -1.82 -4.75
C GLU A 18 -8.89 -0.82 -4.56
N GLN A 19 -9.69 -0.92 -3.49
CA GLN A 19 -10.74 0.05 -3.18
C GLN A 19 -10.17 1.44 -2.90
N LEU A 20 -9.11 1.53 -2.09
CA LEU A 20 -8.42 2.80 -1.81
C LEU A 20 -7.81 3.39 -3.08
N ALA A 21 -7.16 2.54 -3.88
CA ALA A 21 -6.57 2.91 -5.15
C ALA A 21 -7.62 3.41 -6.13
N PHE A 22 -8.79 2.78 -6.19
CA PHE A 22 -9.90 3.20 -7.04
C PHE A 22 -10.39 4.59 -6.66
N GLN A 23 -10.61 4.84 -5.36
CA GLN A 23 -11.06 6.15 -4.87
C GLN A 23 -10.08 7.28 -5.21
N ARG A 24 -8.77 7.00 -5.22
CA ARG A 24 -7.73 8.02 -5.40
C ARG A 24 -7.20 8.15 -6.82
N LEU A 25 -7.07 7.04 -7.54
CA LEU A 25 -6.32 6.97 -8.80
C LEU A 25 -7.21 6.80 -10.03
N ASN A 26 -8.47 6.36 -9.87
CA ASN A 26 -9.31 6.05 -11.02
C ASN A 26 -9.52 7.27 -11.95
N ASN A 27 -9.53 8.49 -11.40
CA ASN A 27 -9.64 9.72 -12.20
C ASN A 27 -8.41 10.03 -13.07
N TYR A 28 -7.25 9.45 -12.74
CA TYR A 28 -6.01 9.62 -13.50
C TYR A 28 -5.77 8.49 -14.50
N ARG A 29 -6.61 7.44 -14.45
CA ARG A 29 -6.50 6.29 -15.32
C ARG A 29 -7.04 6.61 -16.71
N LYS A 30 -6.21 6.41 -17.75
CA LYS A 30 -6.56 6.69 -19.15
C LYS A 30 -7.54 5.68 -19.79
N GLY A 31 -7.78 4.53 -19.14
CA GLY A 31 -8.76 3.55 -19.61
C GLY A 31 -8.90 2.36 -18.65
N GLU A 32 -10.06 1.69 -18.69
CA GLU A 32 -10.42 0.69 -17.66
C GLU A 32 -9.56 -0.58 -17.63
N HIS A 33 -8.84 -0.84 -18.73
CA HIS A 33 -7.91 -1.96 -18.86
C HIS A 33 -6.61 -1.76 -18.06
N ILE A 34 -6.27 -0.52 -17.70
CA ILE A 34 -5.08 -0.22 -16.91
C ILE A 34 -5.40 -0.58 -15.45
N LYS A 35 -4.64 -1.53 -14.87
CA LYS A 35 -4.75 -1.87 -13.45
C LYS A 35 -4.30 -0.68 -12.60
N LEU A 36 -4.96 -0.44 -11.47
CA LEU A 36 -4.63 0.68 -10.57
C LEU A 36 -3.38 0.37 -9.74
N LEU A 37 -3.24 -0.87 -9.32
CA LEU A 37 -2.10 -1.40 -8.61
C LEU A 37 -1.25 -2.30 -9.50
N ARG A 38 0.03 -2.42 -9.17
CA ARG A 38 0.93 -3.42 -9.72
C ARG A 38 0.61 -4.80 -9.15
N GLU A 39 1.12 -5.84 -9.79
CA GLU A 39 0.94 -7.21 -9.30
C GLU A 39 1.88 -7.56 -8.15
N ASP A 40 3.04 -6.91 -8.10
CA ASP A 40 3.98 -7.06 -6.99
C ASP A 40 3.54 -6.25 -5.77
N TYR A 41 3.89 -6.80 -4.61
CA TYR A 41 3.61 -6.27 -3.30
C TYR A 41 4.78 -6.59 -2.38
N LEU A 42 4.81 -5.94 -1.22
CA LEU A 42 5.75 -6.27 -0.15
C LEU A 42 4.97 -6.68 1.09
N GLU A 43 5.47 -7.70 1.77
CA GLU A 43 4.85 -8.24 2.99
C GLU A 43 5.84 -8.21 4.14
N ALA A 44 5.34 -7.86 5.32
CA ALA A 44 6.00 -8.02 6.60
C ALA A 44 5.07 -8.77 7.58
N GLU A 45 5.56 -9.02 8.80
CA GLU A 45 4.80 -9.77 9.83
C GLU A 45 3.40 -9.18 10.05
N CYS A 46 3.29 -7.84 10.10
CA CYS A 46 2.07 -7.14 10.51
C CYS A 46 1.37 -6.33 9.40
N CYS A 47 1.89 -6.31 8.16
CA CYS A 47 1.30 -5.51 7.09
C CYS A 47 1.71 -5.95 5.68
N TRP A 48 0.99 -5.42 4.70
CA TRP A 48 1.32 -5.46 3.27
C TRP A 48 1.40 -4.05 2.71
N PHE A 49 2.32 -3.83 1.77
CA PHE A 49 2.36 -2.65 0.91
C PHE A 49 2.03 -3.04 -0.52
N PHE A 50 1.10 -2.31 -1.12
CA PHE A 50 0.70 -2.44 -2.52
C PHE A 50 1.09 -1.18 -3.29
N PHE A 51 1.63 -1.37 -4.50
CA PHE A 51 2.21 -0.27 -5.27
C PHE A 51 1.29 0.15 -6.41
N ARG A 52 1.23 1.46 -6.67
CA ARG A 52 0.51 2.01 -7.82
C ARG A 52 1.12 1.53 -9.13
N ASN A 53 0.28 1.29 -10.13
CA ASN A 53 0.74 1.12 -11.50
C ASN A 53 1.35 2.42 -12.05
N LYS A 54 2.63 2.36 -12.42
CA LYS A 54 3.41 3.51 -12.90
C LYS A 54 2.95 4.03 -14.27
N GLU A 55 2.12 3.28 -15.01
CA GLU A 55 1.45 3.77 -16.23
C GLU A 55 0.41 4.87 -15.96
N ILE A 56 -0.06 4.98 -14.72
CA ILE A 56 -0.98 6.05 -14.32
C ILE A 56 -0.15 7.33 -14.16
N GLU A 57 -0.53 8.38 -14.87
CA GLU A 57 0.11 9.70 -14.77
C GLU A 57 -0.89 10.63 -14.08
N GLY A 58 -0.49 11.17 -12.93
CA GLY A 58 -1.27 12.20 -12.24
C GLY A 58 -0.82 13.61 -12.62
N PRO A 59 -1.53 14.62 -12.10
CA PRO A 59 -1.26 16.02 -12.40
C PRO A 59 0.12 16.45 -11.88
N ASP A 60 0.75 17.36 -12.62
CA ASP A 60 1.94 18.10 -12.17
C ASP A 60 1.49 19.35 -11.39
N ASP A 61 0.84 19.11 -10.24
CA ASP A 61 0.29 20.15 -9.37
C ASP A 61 1.15 20.42 -8.12
N GLY A 62 2.33 19.79 -8.04
CA GLY A 62 3.24 19.84 -6.89
C GLY A 62 2.77 19.00 -5.69
N PHE A 63 1.54 18.50 -5.67
CA PHE A 63 0.97 17.67 -4.62
C PHE A 63 0.94 16.20 -5.06
N ARG A 64 1.99 15.46 -4.71
CA ARG A 64 2.16 14.02 -5.04
C ARG A 64 1.26 13.07 -4.23
N LEU A 65 0.05 13.49 -3.85
CA LEU A 65 -0.91 12.66 -3.11
C LEU A 65 -1.38 11.43 -3.92
N TRP A 66 -1.29 11.51 -5.24
CA TRP A 66 -1.56 10.40 -6.16
C TRP A 66 -0.36 9.44 -6.31
N ASP A 67 0.85 9.88 -5.95
CA ASP A 67 2.09 9.11 -6.12
C ASP A 67 2.51 8.47 -4.79
N CYS A 68 1.65 7.57 -4.29
CA CYS A 68 1.81 6.86 -3.03
C CYS A 68 1.65 5.35 -3.21
N ALA A 69 2.16 4.59 -2.24
CA ALA A 69 1.84 3.19 -2.03
C ALA A 69 0.73 3.05 -0.97
N TYR A 70 0.06 1.90 -0.95
CA TYR A 70 -1.06 1.60 -0.06
C TYR A 70 -0.60 0.62 1.01
N SER A 71 -0.75 0.99 2.28
CA SER A 71 -0.41 0.13 3.41
C SER A 71 -1.67 -0.46 4.02
N ILE A 72 -1.68 -1.78 4.19
CA ILE A 72 -2.77 -2.50 4.84
C ILE A 72 -2.19 -3.32 5.98
N SER A 73 -2.63 -3.08 7.21
CA SER A 73 -2.22 -3.92 8.34
C SER A 73 -2.94 -5.27 8.28
N LYS A 74 -2.39 -6.34 8.86
CA LYS A 74 -3.12 -7.61 8.91
C LYS A 74 -4.30 -7.62 9.86
N LYS A 75 -4.65 -6.49 10.50
CA LYS A 75 -5.94 -6.30 11.17
C LYS A 75 -6.94 -5.47 10.37
N GLY A 76 -6.60 -5.05 9.15
CA GLY A 76 -7.50 -4.34 8.24
C GLY A 76 -7.37 -2.82 8.24
N GLU A 77 -6.40 -2.25 8.98
CA GLU A 77 -6.20 -0.81 8.96
C GLU A 77 -5.56 -0.38 7.65
N CYS A 78 -6.16 0.63 7.03
CA CYS A 78 -5.84 1.10 5.69
C CYS A 78 -5.12 2.45 5.73
N GLY A 79 -4.08 2.61 4.91
CA GLY A 79 -3.31 3.85 4.82
C GLY A 79 -2.61 4.05 3.50
N THR A 80 -1.96 5.21 3.37
CA THR A 80 -1.04 5.50 2.27
C THR A 80 0.32 5.87 2.82
N VAL A 81 1.36 5.42 2.12
CA VAL A 81 2.75 5.67 2.47
C VAL A 81 3.54 6.13 1.25
N ILE A 82 4.73 6.66 1.50
CA ILE A 82 5.66 7.03 0.42
C ILE A 82 6.01 5.77 -0.36
N ASP A 83 5.96 5.87 -1.69
CA ASP A 83 6.37 4.79 -2.58
C ASP A 83 7.91 4.76 -2.71
N TYR A 84 8.54 3.81 -2.01
CA TYR A 84 9.97 3.53 -2.13
C TYR A 84 10.28 2.34 -3.06
N SER A 85 9.37 1.92 -3.95
CA SER A 85 9.59 0.76 -4.83
C SER A 85 10.82 0.88 -5.74
N ASP A 86 11.30 2.10 -6.00
CA ASP A 86 12.54 2.35 -6.75
C ASP A 86 13.81 2.31 -5.88
N TYR A 87 13.67 2.15 -4.55
CA TYR A 87 14.75 2.13 -3.56
C TYR A 87 14.65 0.92 -2.62
N PRO A 88 15.04 -0.30 -3.07
CA PRO A 88 14.77 -1.56 -2.36
C PRO A 88 15.27 -1.60 -0.91
N GLU A 89 16.46 -1.05 -0.63
CA GLU A 89 17.00 -1.02 0.74
C GLU A 89 16.13 -0.16 1.68
N LYS A 90 15.73 1.03 1.22
CA LYS A 90 14.86 1.93 1.98
C LYS A 90 13.47 1.35 2.15
N LEU A 91 12.94 0.70 1.11
CA LEU A 91 11.62 0.08 1.16
C LEU A 91 11.58 -1.06 2.20
N ASN A 92 12.60 -1.92 2.22
CA ASN A 92 12.72 -2.98 3.21
C ASN A 92 12.83 -2.44 4.63
N GLU A 93 13.67 -1.44 4.87
CA GLU A 93 13.76 -0.79 6.18
C GLU A 93 12.41 -0.19 6.60
N PHE A 94 11.72 0.45 5.66
CA PHE A 94 10.48 1.14 5.92
C PHE A 94 9.31 0.20 6.23
N ILE A 95 9.15 -0.92 5.50
CA ILE A 95 8.08 -1.88 5.81
C ILE A 95 8.31 -2.54 7.17
N MET A 96 9.56 -2.80 7.56
CA MET A 96 9.88 -3.35 8.87
C MET A 96 9.52 -2.38 10.00
N GLN A 97 9.91 -1.10 9.88
CA GLN A 97 9.51 -0.06 10.84
C GLN A 97 7.99 0.10 10.92
N PHE A 98 7.29 0.00 9.78
CA PHE A 98 5.83 0.08 9.75
C PHE A 98 5.18 -1.13 10.43
N SER A 99 5.70 -2.33 10.18
CA SER A 99 5.25 -3.57 10.81
C SER A 99 5.41 -3.51 12.34
N ASP A 100 6.57 -3.06 12.83
CA ASP A 100 6.81 -2.88 14.27
C ASP A 100 5.83 -1.88 14.87
N ARG A 101 5.58 -0.76 14.20
CA ARG A 101 4.59 0.24 14.62
C ARG A 101 3.17 -0.33 14.64
N CYS A 102 2.79 -1.19 13.69
CA CYS A 102 1.50 -1.87 13.70
C CYS A 102 1.37 -2.75 14.96
N LYS A 103 2.43 -3.48 15.30
CA LYS A 103 2.50 -4.32 16.50
C LYS A 103 2.35 -3.50 17.78
N GLU A 104 3.09 -2.40 17.91
CA GLU A 104 3.04 -1.49 19.07
C GLU A 104 1.66 -0.87 19.28
N LYS A 105 0.97 -0.52 18.19
CA LYS A 105 -0.34 0.15 18.24
C LYS A 105 -1.52 -0.81 18.28
N GLY A 106 -1.27 -2.11 18.14
CA GLY A 106 -2.33 -3.10 18.08
C GLY A 106 -3.18 -3.02 16.80
N TYR A 107 -2.65 -2.42 15.74
CA TYR A 107 -3.19 -2.52 14.37
C TYR A 107 -2.84 -3.86 13.74
#